data_AF-A0A532EGG4-F1
#
_entry.id   AF-A0A532EGG4-F1
#
_cell.length_a   1.000
_cell.length_b   1.000
_cell.length_c   1.000
_cell.angle_alpha   90.00
_cell.angle_beta   90.00
_cell.angle_gamma   90.00
#
_symmetry.space_group_name_H-M   'P 1'
#
loop_
_entity.id
_entity.type
_entity.pdbx_description
1 polymer ?
#
loop_
_entity_poly.entity_id
_entity_poly.type
_entity_poly.pdbx_seq_one_letter_code
_entity_poly.pdbx_strand_id
1 'polypeptide(L)'
;MILRVTTRRRLQIVLGIGCALFFGGCAWIPKGDQPAQYLEAPEMTETLAEVTSRLQNWPEDRWWEQFGNPELNGLIEQSLNDNPGLKHAAARLRQATSLVKVEGARLLPFLEADASLTYERISQHGVFAALNPEVAGIKIMYGIINPLSFRYEFDFWGKNRAMLEAALGHAAAEEAETAEVRLRLTTGIARAYFRGQALQQQLNIVKTIVGIRRELKTL
;
A
#
# COMPACT_ATOMS: atom_id res chain seq x y z
N MET A 1 -34.53 17.97 58.16
CA MET A 1 -33.37 18.66 57.54
C MET A 1 -32.38 17.72 56.81
N ILE A 2 -32.35 16.42 57.11
CA ILE A 2 -31.33 15.46 56.62
C ILE A 2 -31.58 14.99 55.15
N LEU A 3 -32.82 14.91 54.67
CA LEU A 3 -33.15 14.47 53.30
C LEU A 3 -32.73 15.44 52.18
N ARG A 4 -32.61 16.75 52.45
CA ARG A 4 -32.20 17.74 51.42
C ARG A 4 -30.71 17.66 51.06
N VAL A 5 -29.87 17.23 52.01
CA VAL A 5 -28.41 17.17 51.85
C VAL A 5 -27.97 15.97 51.01
N THR A 6 -28.61 14.81 51.19
CA THR A 6 -28.34 13.59 50.42
C THR A 6 -28.75 13.74 48.95
N THR A 7 -29.85 14.46 48.68
CA THR A 7 -30.36 14.70 47.32
C THR A 7 -29.44 15.64 46.52
N ARG A 8 -28.92 16.71 47.14
CA ARG A 8 -27.95 17.62 46.50
C ARG A 8 -26.62 16.92 46.17
N ARG A 9 -26.12 16.08 47.09
CA ARG A 9 -24.85 15.36 46.90
C ARG A 9 -24.94 14.30 45.80
N ARG A 10 -26.07 13.60 45.68
CA ARG A 10 -26.33 12.66 44.56
C ARG A 10 -26.43 13.40 43.22
N LEU A 11 -27.10 14.56 43.18
CA LEU A 11 -27.22 15.36 41.97
C LEU A 11 -25.86 15.90 41.49
N GLN A 12 -24.98 16.33 42.39
CA GLN A 12 -23.62 16.78 42.08
C GLN A 12 -22.74 15.66 41.54
N ILE A 13 -22.85 14.44 42.08
CA ILE A 13 -22.10 13.26 41.60
C ILE A 13 -22.58 12.85 40.20
N VAL A 14 -23.88 12.82 39.96
CA VAL A 14 -24.44 12.49 38.63
C VAL A 14 -24.05 13.54 37.59
N LEU A 15 -24.08 14.83 37.94
CA LEU A 15 -23.64 15.91 37.05
C LEU A 15 -22.13 15.84 36.74
N GLY A 16 -21.31 15.47 37.74
CA GLY A 16 -19.87 15.27 37.57
C GLY A 16 -19.53 14.09 36.65
N ILE A 17 -20.20 12.95 36.82
CA ILE A 17 -20.03 11.77 35.95
C ILE A 17 -20.52 12.07 34.53
N GLY A 18 -21.65 12.79 34.40
CA GLY A 18 -22.16 13.26 33.12
C GLY A 18 -21.13 14.10 32.36
N CYS A 19 -20.58 15.15 33.00
CA CYS A 19 -19.53 15.98 32.39
C CYS A 19 -18.30 15.16 32.00
N ALA A 20 -17.82 14.24 32.86
CA ALA A 20 -16.66 13.42 32.54
C ALA A 20 -16.88 12.51 31.32
N LEU A 21 -18.08 11.94 31.15
CA LEU A 21 -18.45 11.15 29.97
C LEU A 21 -18.56 12.01 28.70
N PHE A 22 -18.95 13.29 28.81
CA PHE A 22 -18.98 14.22 27.68
C PHE A 22 -17.59 14.64 27.19
N PHE A 23 -16.58 14.68 28.06
CA PHE A 23 -15.21 15.09 27.69
C PHE A 23 -14.28 13.93 27.26
N GLY A 24 -14.70 12.67 27.41
CA GLY A 24 -13.88 11.49 27.06
C GLY A 24 -13.85 11.11 25.58
N GLY A 25 -14.58 11.81 24.70
CA GLY A 25 -14.74 11.43 23.27
C GLY A 25 -13.74 12.06 22.30
N CYS A 26 -12.86 12.95 22.76
CA CYS A 26 -11.89 13.63 21.89
C CYS A 26 -10.62 12.78 21.74
N ALA A 27 -10.43 12.16 20.58
CA ALA A 27 -9.19 11.45 20.26
C ALA A 27 -8.22 12.37 19.51
N TRP A 28 -7.13 12.76 20.18
CA TRP A 28 -5.97 13.35 19.52
C TRP A 28 -5.22 12.25 18.78
N ILE A 29 -5.07 12.34 17.46
CA ILE A 29 -4.23 11.41 16.70
C ILE A 29 -2.78 11.90 16.84
N PRO A 30 -1.90 11.18 17.56
CA PRO A 30 -0.50 11.56 17.68
C PRO A 30 0.16 11.55 16.29
N LYS A 31 1.20 12.36 16.10
CA LYS A 31 2.02 12.28 14.88
C LYS A 31 2.58 10.86 14.76
N GLY A 32 2.59 10.31 13.55
CA GLY A 32 3.13 8.98 13.28
C GLY A 32 4.56 8.82 13.80
N ASP A 33 4.91 7.60 14.19
CA ASP A 33 6.28 7.26 14.60
C ASP A 33 7.27 7.59 13.49
N GLN A 34 8.52 7.87 13.87
CA GLN A 34 9.57 8.14 12.87
C GLN A 34 9.71 6.93 11.93
N PRO A 35 10.03 7.15 10.65
CA PRO A 35 10.32 6.08 9.71
C PRO A 35 11.30 5.08 10.33
N ALA A 36 11.04 3.78 10.14
CA ALA A 36 11.91 2.73 10.65
C ALA A 36 13.36 3.00 10.21
N GLN A 37 14.24 3.19 11.17
CA GLN A 37 15.66 3.35 10.90
C GLN A 37 16.24 1.97 10.58
N TYR A 38 17.11 1.91 9.57
CA TYR A 38 17.89 0.72 9.31
C TYR A 38 18.71 0.41 10.57
N LEU A 39 18.52 -0.79 11.13
CA LEU A 39 19.41 -1.29 12.16
C LEU A 39 20.80 -1.41 11.52
N GLU A 40 21.77 -0.69 12.05
CA GLU A 40 23.16 -0.88 11.66
C GLU A 40 23.51 -2.35 11.88
N ALA A 41 24.06 -2.98 10.85
CA ALA A 41 24.56 -4.34 10.99
C ALA A 41 25.58 -4.35 12.15
N PRO A 42 25.52 -5.34 13.06
CA PRO A 42 26.47 -5.39 14.17
C PRO A 42 27.89 -5.33 13.59
N GLU A 43 28.75 -4.49 14.19
CA GLU A 43 30.13 -4.32 13.74
C GLU A 43 30.81 -5.69 13.68
N MET A 44 30.98 -6.21 12.47
CA MET A 44 31.76 -7.41 12.20
C MET A 44 33.24 -7.01 12.17
N THR A 45 33.78 -6.67 13.35
CA THR A 45 35.14 -6.14 13.54
C THR A 45 36.25 -7.07 13.06
N GLU A 46 36.01 -8.37 12.91
CA GLU A 46 37.08 -9.35 12.67
C GLU A 46 37.03 -10.13 11.35
N THR A 47 36.03 -9.94 10.48
CA THR A 47 35.89 -10.84 9.32
C THR A 47 35.83 -10.17 7.94
N LEU A 48 35.49 -8.88 7.84
CA LEU A 48 35.30 -8.21 6.53
C LEU A 48 35.65 -6.71 6.53
N ALA A 49 36.36 -6.18 7.52
CA ALA A 49 36.68 -4.75 7.65
C ALA A 49 37.46 -4.17 6.44
N GLU A 50 38.12 -5.00 5.65
CA GLU A 50 38.82 -4.61 4.41
C GLU A 50 37.92 -4.71 3.15
N VAL A 51 36.78 -5.41 3.25
CA VAL A 51 35.78 -5.56 2.18
C VAL A 51 34.71 -4.46 2.27
N THR A 52 34.44 -3.95 3.47
CA THR A 52 33.50 -2.82 3.68
C THR A 52 33.90 -1.56 2.93
N SER A 53 35.20 -1.29 2.73
CA SER A 53 35.66 -0.17 1.89
C SER A 53 35.37 -0.37 0.40
N ARG A 54 35.34 -1.62 -0.09
CA ARG A 54 34.91 -1.97 -1.46
C ARG A 54 33.39 -2.02 -1.64
N LEU A 55 32.65 -2.28 -0.56
CA LEU A 55 31.19 -2.26 -0.51
C LEU A 55 30.60 -0.85 -0.31
N GLN A 56 31.42 0.20 -0.12
CA GLN A 56 30.93 1.58 -0.07
C GLN A 56 30.21 1.98 -1.37
N ASN A 57 30.57 1.35 -2.49
CA ASN A 57 29.75 1.35 -3.68
C ASN A 57 28.71 0.24 -3.53
N TRP A 58 27.59 0.58 -2.88
CA TRP A 58 26.37 -0.22 -2.99
C TRP A 58 26.17 -0.61 -4.47
N PRO A 59 25.83 -1.87 -4.80
CA PRO A 59 25.84 -2.31 -6.18
C PRO A 59 25.01 -1.36 -7.05
N GLU A 60 25.63 -0.85 -8.11
CA GLU A 60 24.94 -0.06 -9.12
C GLU A 60 23.72 -0.84 -9.66
N ASP A 61 22.75 -0.14 -10.22
CA ASP A 61 21.48 -0.72 -10.70
C ASP A 61 21.70 -1.90 -11.68
N ARG A 62 22.90 -1.99 -12.29
CA ARG A 62 23.37 -3.05 -13.21
C ARG A 62 24.53 -3.91 -12.66
N TRP A 63 24.50 -4.26 -11.38
CA TRP A 63 25.57 -5.01 -10.68
C TRP A 63 26.10 -6.28 -11.38
N TRP A 64 25.29 -6.96 -12.19
CA TRP A 64 25.68 -8.18 -12.90
C TRP A 64 26.70 -7.94 -14.02
N GLU A 65 26.86 -6.71 -14.49
CA GLU A 65 27.83 -6.39 -15.55
C GLU A 65 29.27 -6.60 -15.12
N GLN A 66 29.53 -6.61 -13.81
CA GLN A 66 30.84 -6.88 -13.24
C GLN A 66 31.40 -8.26 -13.61
N PHE A 67 30.55 -9.20 -14.04
CA PHE A 67 30.99 -10.51 -14.54
C PHE A 67 31.55 -10.46 -15.97
N GLY A 68 31.40 -9.34 -16.69
CA GLY A 68 31.90 -9.19 -18.05
C GLY A 68 31.30 -10.18 -19.05
N ASN A 69 30.08 -10.69 -18.80
CA ASN A 69 29.44 -11.72 -19.62
C ASN A 69 28.29 -11.12 -20.45
N PRO A 70 28.46 -10.97 -21.78
CA PRO A 70 27.45 -10.33 -22.63
C PRO A 70 26.18 -11.18 -22.78
N GLU A 71 26.27 -12.50 -22.71
CA GLU A 71 25.10 -13.39 -22.76
C GLU A 71 24.22 -13.21 -21.51
N LEU A 72 24.83 -13.19 -20.33
CA LEU A 72 24.14 -12.90 -19.07
C LEU A 72 23.48 -11.53 -19.10
N ASN A 73 24.20 -10.50 -19.59
CA ASN A 73 23.67 -9.15 -19.69
C ASN A 73 22.41 -9.11 -20.55
N GLY A 74 22.44 -9.75 -21.73
CA GLY A 74 21.29 -9.83 -22.63
C GLY A 74 20.08 -10.53 -22.00
N LEU A 75 20.29 -11.64 -21.28
CA LEU A 75 19.22 -12.37 -20.59
C LEU A 75 18.54 -11.51 -19.51
N ILE A 76 19.35 -10.77 -18.74
CA ILE A 76 18.82 -9.89 -17.69
C ILE A 76 18.07 -8.71 -18.30
N GLU A 77 18.64 -8.03 -19.31
CA GLU A 77 17.99 -6.90 -19.98
C GLU A 77 16.65 -7.29 -20.61
N GLN A 78 16.61 -8.41 -21.34
CA GLN A 78 15.37 -8.93 -21.91
C GLN A 78 14.32 -9.18 -20.83
N SER A 79 14.75 -9.78 -19.71
CA SER A 79 13.83 -10.07 -18.59
C SER A 79 13.34 -8.80 -17.91
N LEU A 80 14.19 -7.79 -17.72
CA LEU A 80 13.78 -6.52 -17.12
C LEU A 80 12.71 -5.78 -17.94
N ASN A 81 12.76 -5.91 -19.28
CA ASN A 81 11.80 -5.27 -20.17
C ASN A 81 10.45 -6.01 -20.23
N ASP A 82 10.47 -7.34 -20.25
CA ASP A 82 9.28 -8.13 -20.56
C ASP A 82 8.65 -8.87 -19.39
N ASN A 83 9.28 -8.90 -18.20
CA ASN A 83 8.77 -9.67 -17.07
C ASN A 83 7.38 -9.20 -16.59
N PRO A 84 6.35 -10.08 -16.60
CA PRO A 84 5.01 -9.74 -16.12
C PRO A 84 4.94 -9.38 -14.63
N GLY A 85 5.82 -9.97 -13.81
CA GLY A 85 5.92 -9.66 -12.38
C GLY A 85 6.37 -8.22 -12.12
N LEU A 86 7.32 -7.70 -12.91
CA LEU A 86 7.70 -6.29 -12.86
C LEU A 86 6.57 -5.38 -13.31
N LYS A 87 5.83 -5.75 -14.37
CA LYS A 87 4.65 -5.00 -14.83
C LYS A 87 3.56 -4.96 -13.75
N HIS A 88 3.37 -6.04 -13.02
CA HIS A 88 2.44 -6.13 -11.89
C HIS A 88 2.87 -5.25 -10.72
N ALA A 89 4.15 -5.30 -10.31
CA ALA A 89 4.70 -4.43 -9.26
C ALA A 89 4.53 -2.95 -9.62
N ALA A 90 4.88 -2.55 -10.85
CA ALA A 90 4.68 -1.19 -11.34
C ALA A 90 3.20 -0.77 -11.38
N ALA A 91 2.27 -1.69 -11.62
CA ALA A 91 0.83 -1.41 -11.53
C ALA A 91 0.37 -1.18 -10.09
N ARG A 92 0.85 -1.97 -9.13
CA ARG A 92 0.57 -1.79 -7.70
C ARG A 92 1.10 -0.46 -7.19
N LEU A 93 2.34 -0.09 -7.55
CA LEU A 93 2.89 1.22 -7.24
C LEU A 93 2.02 2.36 -7.79
N ARG A 94 1.60 2.29 -9.06
CA ARG A 94 0.69 3.29 -9.64
C ARG A 94 -0.66 3.36 -8.91
N GLN A 95 -1.21 2.23 -8.48
CA GLN A 95 -2.43 2.19 -7.67
C GLN A 95 -2.22 2.89 -6.33
N ALA A 96 -1.14 2.59 -5.62
CA ALA A 96 -0.80 3.21 -4.34
C ALA A 96 -0.58 4.73 -4.49
N THR A 97 0.19 5.17 -5.47
CA THR A 97 0.36 6.61 -5.77
C THR A 97 -0.96 7.30 -6.14
N SER A 98 -1.90 6.58 -6.77
CA SER A 98 -3.22 7.13 -7.09
C SER A 98 -4.08 7.28 -5.83
N LEU A 99 -3.97 6.34 -4.89
CA LEU A 99 -4.67 6.43 -3.61
C LEU A 99 -4.19 7.62 -2.78
N VAL A 100 -2.90 7.97 -2.83
CA VAL A 100 -2.37 9.21 -2.23
C VAL A 100 -3.14 10.44 -2.72
N LYS A 101 -3.47 10.50 -4.01
CA LYS A 101 -4.25 11.62 -4.57
C LYS A 101 -5.68 11.64 -4.05
N VAL A 102 -6.31 10.46 -3.91
CA VAL A 102 -7.66 10.33 -3.36
C VAL A 102 -7.72 10.80 -1.91
N GLU A 103 -6.76 10.36 -1.08
CA GLU A 103 -6.68 10.77 0.32
C GLU A 103 -6.30 12.26 0.45
N GLY A 104 -5.44 12.77 -0.43
CA GLY A 104 -5.11 14.19 -0.51
C GLY A 104 -6.30 15.07 -0.88
N ALA A 105 -7.19 14.58 -1.75
CA ALA A 105 -8.41 15.30 -2.12
C ALA A 105 -9.38 15.51 -0.94
N ARG A 106 -9.33 14.65 0.10
CA ARG A 106 -10.15 14.82 1.32
C ARG A 106 -9.77 16.03 2.16
N LEU A 107 -8.57 16.58 1.95
CA LEU A 107 -8.12 17.82 2.60
C LEU A 107 -8.62 19.07 1.88
N LEU A 108 -9.25 18.92 0.72
CA LEU A 108 -9.77 20.01 -0.08
C LEU A 108 -11.30 20.08 0.03
N PRO A 109 -11.90 21.25 -0.26
CA PRO A 109 -13.35 21.32 -0.42
C PRO A 109 -13.82 20.45 -1.59
N PHE A 110 -14.88 19.67 -1.33
CA PHE A 110 -15.56 18.88 -2.34
C PHE A 110 -16.63 19.73 -3.01
N LEU A 111 -16.56 19.81 -4.34
CA LEU A 111 -17.53 20.49 -5.20
C LEU A 111 -18.15 19.44 -6.10
N GLU A 112 -19.48 19.34 -6.08
CA GLU A 112 -20.22 18.45 -6.96
C GLU A 112 -21.41 19.19 -7.58
N ALA A 113 -21.89 18.65 -8.69
CA ALA A 113 -23.12 19.09 -9.34
C ALA A 113 -23.90 17.84 -9.72
N ASP A 114 -25.18 17.81 -9.41
CA ASP A 114 -26.03 16.66 -9.67
C ASP A 114 -27.40 17.08 -10.20
N ALA A 115 -28.00 16.20 -10.98
CA ALA A 115 -29.36 16.34 -11.45
C ALA A 115 -30.03 14.96 -11.39
N SER A 116 -31.25 14.92 -10.88
CA SER A 116 -32.04 13.69 -10.78
C SER A 116 -33.47 13.93 -11.27
N LEU A 117 -34.07 12.88 -11.81
CA LEU A 117 -35.48 12.83 -12.16
C LEU A 117 -36.09 11.64 -11.42
N THR A 118 -37.06 11.94 -10.55
CA THR A 118 -37.72 10.93 -9.73
C THR A 118 -39.15 10.76 -10.20
N TYR A 119 -39.54 9.50 -10.39
CA TYR A 119 -40.92 9.09 -10.59
C TYR A 119 -41.36 8.24 -9.41
N GLU A 120 -42.37 8.71 -8.68
CA GLU A 120 -42.89 8.03 -7.51
C GLU A 120 -44.40 7.81 -7.64
N ARG A 121 -44.88 6.67 -7.13
CA ARG A 121 -46.31 6.43 -6.92
C ARG A 121 -46.57 6.27 -5.42
N ILE A 122 -47.42 7.14 -4.88
CA ILE A 122 -47.82 7.04 -3.47
C ILE A 122 -48.64 5.75 -3.30
N SER A 123 -48.22 4.92 -2.34
CA SER A 123 -48.94 3.67 -2.02
C SER A 123 -50.36 3.96 -1.56
N GLN A 124 -51.33 3.17 -2.05
CA GLN A 124 -52.74 3.29 -1.66
C GLN A 124 -53.01 2.86 -0.20
N HIS A 125 -52.07 2.12 0.40
CA HIS A 125 -52.14 1.64 1.78
C HIS A 125 -50.94 2.11 2.61
N GLY A 126 -50.26 3.18 2.17
CA GLY A 126 -49.10 3.74 2.85
C GLY A 126 -49.45 4.80 3.90
N VAL A 127 -48.45 5.20 4.69
CA VAL A 127 -48.58 6.23 5.74
C VAL A 127 -49.14 7.55 5.19
N PHE A 128 -48.70 7.97 4.00
CA PHE A 128 -49.20 9.19 3.34
C PHE A 128 -50.68 9.10 2.94
N ALA A 129 -51.15 7.93 2.47
CA ALA A 129 -52.55 7.70 2.15
C ALA A 129 -53.44 7.63 3.40
N ALA A 130 -52.90 7.19 4.53
CA ALA A 130 -53.61 7.20 5.81
C ALA A 130 -53.77 8.63 6.39
N LEU A 131 -52.78 9.50 6.17
CA LEU A 131 -52.80 10.90 6.61
C LEU A 131 -53.62 11.81 5.67
N ASN A 132 -53.58 11.53 4.37
CA ASN A 132 -54.40 12.21 3.37
C ASN A 132 -54.87 11.21 2.28
N PRO A 133 -56.14 10.75 2.34
CA PRO A 133 -56.67 9.79 1.38
C PRO A 133 -56.67 10.26 -0.08
N GLU A 134 -56.69 11.57 -0.33
CA GLU A 134 -56.72 12.13 -1.69
C GLU A 134 -55.41 11.91 -2.45
N VAL A 135 -54.29 11.73 -1.74
CA VAL A 135 -52.99 11.49 -2.38
C VAL A 135 -52.71 10.02 -2.67
N ALA A 136 -53.61 9.12 -2.28
CA ALA A 136 -53.46 7.68 -2.44
C ALA A 136 -53.40 7.28 -3.93
N GLY A 137 -52.31 6.63 -4.35
CA GLY A 137 -52.16 6.17 -5.73
C GLY A 137 -51.75 7.23 -6.74
N ILE A 138 -51.57 8.49 -6.33
CA ILE A 138 -51.07 9.56 -7.20
C ILE A 138 -49.66 9.20 -7.71
N LYS A 139 -49.45 9.48 -8.99
CA LYS A 139 -48.16 9.36 -9.68
C LYS A 139 -47.55 10.76 -9.76
N ILE A 140 -46.36 10.92 -9.22
CA ILE A 140 -45.64 12.19 -9.14
C ILE A 140 -44.34 12.04 -9.94
N MET A 141 -44.03 13.03 -10.76
CA MET A 141 -42.76 13.15 -11.44
C MET A 141 -42.17 14.52 -11.10
N TYR A 142 -40.94 14.54 -10.62
CA TYR A 142 -40.24 15.78 -10.30
C TYR A 142 -38.75 15.61 -10.56
N GLY A 143 -38.10 16.72 -10.94
CA GLY A 143 -36.65 16.78 -11.10
C GLY A 143 -36.01 17.65 -10.04
N ILE A 144 -34.83 17.27 -9.56
CA ILE A 144 -33.98 18.08 -8.69
C ILE A 144 -32.70 18.37 -9.44
N ILE A 145 -32.27 19.63 -9.47
CA ILE A 145 -30.99 20.05 -10.04
C ILE A 145 -30.23 20.80 -8.94
N ASN A 146 -29.10 20.25 -8.54
CA ASN A 146 -28.12 20.86 -7.66
C ASN A 146 -26.93 21.29 -8.52
N PRO A 147 -26.91 22.52 -9.07
CA PRO A 147 -25.88 22.97 -10.00
C PRO A 147 -24.51 23.14 -9.34
N LEU A 148 -24.50 23.27 -8.01
CA LEU A 148 -23.30 23.36 -7.19
C LEU A 148 -23.64 23.00 -5.74
N SER A 149 -23.06 21.93 -5.22
CA SER A 149 -23.00 21.66 -3.79
C SER A 149 -21.56 21.67 -3.31
N PHE A 150 -21.39 22.24 -2.12
CA PHE A 150 -20.10 22.44 -1.46
C PHE A 150 -20.09 21.66 -0.16
N ARG A 151 -19.05 20.86 0.04
CA ARG A 151 -18.85 20.10 1.28
C ARG A 151 -17.40 20.19 1.70
N TYR A 152 -17.16 20.60 2.94
CA TYR A 152 -15.82 20.65 3.49
C TYR A 152 -15.83 20.17 4.93
N GLU A 153 -14.94 19.22 5.24
CA GLU A 153 -14.72 18.72 6.59
C GLU A 153 -13.48 19.41 7.17
N PHE A 154 -13.67 20.22 8.20
CA PHE A 154 -12.55 20.83 8.92
C PHE A 154 -11.82 19.77 9.74
N ASP A 155 -10.55 19.55 9.41
CA ASP A 155 -9.72 18.52 10.05
C ASP A 155 -9.13 18.96 11.40
N PHE A 156 -10.00 19.23 12.38
CA PHE A 156 -9.60 19.67 13.72
C PHE A 156 -8.70 18.67 14.45
N TRP A 157 -8.92 17.37 14.20
CA TRP A 157 -8.26 16.27 14.91
C TRP A 157 -7.11 15.62 14.12
N GLY A 158 -6.87 16.04 12.88
CA GLY A 158 -5.81 15.47 12.04
C GLY A 158 -6.15 14.15 11.37
N LYS A 159 -7.41 13.72 11.35
CA LYS A 159 -7.87 12.46 10.75
C LYS A 159 -7.48 12.37 9.28
N ASN A 160 -7.81 13.40 8.50
CA ASN A 160 -7.58 13.38 7.05
C ASN A 160 -6.09 13.50 6.72
N ARG A 161 -5.34 14.31 7.50
CA ARG A 161 -3.88 14.40 7.35
C ARG A 161 -3.18 13.08 7.66
N ALA A 162 -3.60 12.38 8.71
CA ALA A 162 -3.05 11.07 9.07
C ALA A 162 -3.36 10.01 8.00
N MET A 163 -4.54 10.05 7.37
CA MET A 163 -4.88 9.17 6.25
C MET A 163 -4.01 9.43 5.01
N LEU A 164 -3.72 10.69 4.70
CA LEU A 164 -2.78 11.05 3.62
C LEU A 164 -1.36 10.56 3.94
N GLU A 165 -0.89 10.76 5.18
CA GLU A 165 0.43 10.28 5.62
C GLU A 165 0.54 8.75 5.52
N ALA A 166 -0.49 8.02 5.94
CA ALA A 166 -0.56 6.57 5.79
C ALA A 166 -0.53 6.14 4.31
N ALA A 167 -1.25 6.83 3.43
CA ALA A 167 -1.24 6.55 1.99
C ALA A 167 0.14 6.81 1.37
N LEU A 168 0.84 7.87 1.79
CA LEU A 168 2.22 8.15 1.38
C LEU A 168 3.19 7.05 1.82
N GLY A 169 3.08 6.62 3.08
CA GLY A 169 3.86 5.49 3.60
C GLY A 169 3.62 4.20 2.83
N HIS A 170 2.37 3.91 2.47
CA HIS A 170 2.03 2.75 1.66
C HIS A 170 2.59 2.84 0.23
N ALA A 171 2.55 4.02 -0.40
CA ALA A 171 3.17 4.22 -1.72
C ALA A 171 4.70 4.03 -1.68
N ALA A 172 5.37 4.52 -0.63
CA ALA A 172 6.79 4.31 -0.43
C ALA A 172 7.13 2.83 -0.21
N ALA A 173 6.28 2.08 0.51
CA ALA A 173 6.45 0.64 0.67
C ALA A 173 6.34 -0.12 -0.67
N GLU A 174 5.37 0.22 -1.52
CA GLU A 174 5.20 -0.39 -2.84
C GLU A 174 6.34 -0.03 -3.81
N GLU A 175 6.99 1.14 -3.63
CA GLU A 175 8.21 1.50 -4.35
C GLU A 175 9.37 0.57 -3.95
N ALA A 176 9.54 0.33 -2.65
CA ALA A 176 10.53 -0.62 -2.14
C ALA A 176 10.23 -2.06 -2.59
N GLU A 177 8.97 -2.50 -2.60
CA GLU A 177 8.58 -3.82 -3.14
C GLU A 177 8.94 -3.94 -4.63
N THR A 178 8.74 -2.88 -5.41
CA THR A 178 9.11 -2.86 -6.84
C THR A 178 10.62 -3.05 -7.03
N ALA A 179 11.44 -2.38 -6.22
CA ALA A 179 12.89 -2.57 -6.21
C ALA A 179 13.29 -3.99 -5.79
N GLU A 180 12.61 -4.57 -4.79
CA GLU A 180 12.85 -5.95 -4.36
C GLU A 180 12.51 -6.97 -5.45
N VAL A 181 11.39 -6.82 -6.14
CA VAL A 181 11.02 -7.71 -7.26
C VAL A 181 12.07 -7.66 -8.36
N ARG A 182 12.59 -6.47 -8.69
CA ARG A 182 13.70 -6.31 -9.64
C ARG A 182 14.95 -7.05 -9.17
N LEU A 183 15.34 -6.88 -7.90
CA LEU A 183 16.53 -7.54 -7.35
C LEU A 183 16.36 -9.07 -7.34
N ARG A 184 15.21 -9.59 -6.92
CA ARG A 184 14.92 -11.04 -6.94
C ARG A 184 14.95 -11.61 -8.35
N LEU A 185 14.45 -10.87 -9.34
CA LEU A 185 14.49 -11.29 -10.73
C LEU A 185 15.93 -11.38 -11.25
N THR A 186 16.71 -10.30 -11.10
CA THR A 186 18.09 -10.25 -11.61
C THR A 186 19.00 -11.28 -10.92
N THR A 187 18.89 -11.41 -9.60
CA THR A 187 19.66 -12.41 -8.83
C THR A 187 19.21 -13.85 -9.14
N GLY A 188 17.92 -14.08 -9.37
CA GLY A 188 17.38 -15.37 -9.80
C GLY A 188 17.93 -15.81 -11.15
N ILE A 189 17.95 -14.90 -12.13
CA ILE A 189 18.51 -15.15 -13.47
C ILE A 189 20.00 -15.45 -13.38
N ALA A 190 20.77 -14.61 -12.70
CA ALA A 190 22.21 -14.82 -12.54
C ALA A 190 22.52 -16.19 -11.90
N ARG A 191 21.79 -16.55 -10.84
CA ARG A 191 21.95 -17.85 -10.17
C ARG A 191 21.63 -19.02 -11.11
N ALA A 192 20.54 -18.92 -11.87
CA ALA A 192 20.14 -19.96 -12.82
C ALA A 192 21.17 -20.10 -13.96
N TYR A 193 21.66 -18.98 -14.49
CA TYR A 193 22.68 -18.94 -15.54
C TYR A 193 23.97 -19.63 -15.10
N PHE A 194 24.56 -19.21 -13.97
CA PHE A 194 25.81 -19.80 -13.49
C PHE A 194 25.67 -21.26 -13.10
N ARG A 195 24.51 -21.67 -12.57
CA ARG A 195 24.21 -23.09 -12.32
C ARG A 195 24.18 -23.89 -13.62
N GLY A 196 23.59 -23.36 -14.69
CA GLY A 196 23.58 -23.99 -16.00
C GLY A 196 24.99 -24.13 -16.59
N GLN A 197 25.80 -23.07 -16.53
CA GLN A 197 27.20 -23.09 -16.97
C GLN A 197 28.03 -24.13 -16.21
N ALA A 198 27.87 -24.21 -14.88
CA ALA A 198 28.56 -25.20 -14.06
C ALA A 198 28.18 -26.65 -14.46
N LEU A 199 26.89 -26.91 -14.70
CA LEU A 199 26.43 -28.23 -15.14
C LEU A 199 26.97 -28.60 -16.53
N GLN A 200 27.03 -27.63 -17.46
CA GLN A 200 27.59 -27.86 -18.79
C GLN A 200 29.08 -28.23 -18.71
N GLN A 201 29.84 -27.54 -17.86
CA GLN A 201 31.26 -27.85 -17.64
C GLN A 201 31.45 -29.24 -17.02
N GLN A 202 30.64 -29.60 -16.01
CA GLN A 202 30.66 -30.94 -15.44
C GLN A 202 30.35 -32.03 -16.47
N LEU A 203 29.35 -31.80 -17.34
CA LEU A 203 29.01 -32.72 -18.41
C LEU A 203 30.16 -32.90 -19.41
N ASN A 204 30.85 -31.80 -19.76
CA ASN A 204 32.00 -31.85 -20.67
C ASN A 204 33.15 -32.67 -20.05
N ILE A 205 33.47 -32.46 -18.78
CA ILE A 205 34.49 -33.24 -18.05
C ILE A 205 34.15 -34.73 -18.07
N VAL A 206 32.90 -35.08 -17.75
CA VAL A 206 32.43 -36.48 -17.76
C VAL A 206 32.56 -37.10 -19.15
N LYS A 207 32.19 -36.37 -20.21
CA LYS A 207 32.33 -36.84 -21.60
C LYS A 207 33.79 -37.10 -21.96
N THR A 208 34.71 -36.21 -21.56
CA THR A 208 36.15 -36.38 -21.79
C THR A 208 36.67 -37.64 -21.08
N ILE A 209 36.30 -37.84 -19.81
CA ILE A 209 36.70 -39.05 -19.04
C ILE A 209 36.18 -40.32 -19.71
N VAL A 210 34.93 -40.33 -20.19
CA VAL A 210 34.35 -41.46 -20.90
C VAL A 210 35.08 -41.72 -22.23
N GLY A 211 35.44 -40.67 -22.96
CA GLY A 211 36.22 -40.75 -24.21
C GLY A 211 37.58 -41.43 -23.98
N ILE A 212 38.37 -40.90 -23.05
CA ILE A 212 39.69 -41.46 -22.67
C ILE A 212 39.54 -42.94 -22.27
N ARG A 213 38.51 -43.28 -21.49
CA ARG A 213 38.28 -44.67 -21.06
C ARG A 213 37.96 -45.61 -22.23
N ARG A 214 37.30 -45.13 -23.30
CA ARG A 214 37.03 -45.95 -24.48
C ARG A 214 38.30 -46.20 -25.29
N GLU A 215 39.13 -45.18 -25.48
CA GLU A 215 40.41 -45.30 -26.19
C GLU A 215 41.35 -46.31 -25.51
N LEU A 216 41.42 -46.29 -24.18
CA LEU A 216 42.21 -47.25 -23.40
C LEU A 216 41.73 -48.70 -23.52
N LYS A 217 40.47 -48.95 -23.87
CA LYS A 217 39.94 -50.31 -24.08
C LYS A 217 40.23 -50.86 -25.47
N THR A 218 40.60 -50.00 -26.42
CA THR A 218 40.88 -50.37 -27.81
C THR A 218 42.36 -50.58 -28.11
N LEU A 219 43.24 -50.24 -27.15
CA LEU A 219 44.66 -50.57 -27.12
C LEU A 219 44.88 -51.95 -26.50
#